data_AF-Q9ZSF8-F1
#
_entry.id   AF-Q9ZSF8-F1
#
_cell.length_a   1.000
_cell.length_b   1.000
_cell.length_c   1.000
_cell.angle_alpha   90.00
_cell.angle_beta   90.00
_cell.angle_gamma   90.00
#
_symmetry.space_group_name_H-M   'P 1'
#
loop_
_entity.id
_entity.type
_entity.pdbx_description
1 polymer ?
#
loop_
_entity_poly.entity_id
_entity_poly.type
_entity_poly.pdbx_seq_one_letter_code
_entity_poly.pdbx_strand_id
1 'polypeptide(L)'
;NKRNLLNNCKGDAYTKIPEARERKKLDDRWPDLGNTEEYSMKEQKFWEYEYNKHGTVVQGRYNQEEYFNLTMKLKDKFDILQTLQNHGIIPGLTRTIKQFGNALRQLLKCFLA
;
A
#
# COMPACT_ATOMS: atom_id res chain seq x y z
N ASN A 1 16.91 13.10 12.17
CA ASN A 1 16.27 12.19 13.14
C ASN A 1 15.88 10.89 12.42
N LYS A 2 16.83 9.97 12.21
CA LYS A 2 16.57 8.67 11.56
C LYS A 2 15.99 7.74 12.63
N ARG A 3 14.66 7.73 12.77
CA ARG A 3 13.96 6.80 13.67
C ARG A 3 14.14 5.37 13.13
N ASN A 4 14.34 4.41 14.03
CA ASN A 4 14.62 2.99 13.78
C ASN A 4 13.62 2.33 12.82
N LEU A 5 13.83 2.45 11.50
CA LEU A 5 13.03 1.76 10.49
C LEU A 5 13.63 0.38 10.27
N LEU A 6 12.91 -0.67 10.67
CA LEU A 6 13.29 -2.04 10.36
C LEU A 6 13.07 -2.29 8.87
N ASN A 7 14.14 -2.59 8.15
CA ASN A 7 14.12 -2.90 6.72
C ASN A 7 15.15 -3.99 6.40
N ASN A 8 14.97 -4.69 5.28
CA ASN A 8 15.94 -5.64 4.73
C ASN A 8 16.32 -6.76 5.71
N CYS A 9 15.35 -7.27 6.49
CA CYS A 9 15.61 -8.30 7.51
C CYS A 9 15.98 -9.66 6.91
N LYS A 10 15.56 -9.94 5.69
CA LYS A 10 16.17 -10.92 4.80
C LYS A 10 16.45 -10.23 3.47
N GLY A 11 17.46 -10.72 2.75
CA GLY A 11 17.80 -10.25 1.40
C GLY A 11 16.71 -10.61 0.40
N ASP A 12 17.11 -11.13 -0.76
CA ASP A 12 16.15 -11.55 -1.79
C ASP A 12 15.33 -12.78 -1.33
N ALA A 13 14.11 -12.54 -0.88
CA ALA A 13 13.17 -13.54 -0.36
C ALA A 13 11.84 -13.54 -1.12
N TYR A 14 11.69 -12.67 -2.12
CA TYR A 14 10.50 -12.55 -2.92
C TYR A 14 10.36 -13.75 -3.86
N THR A 15 9.18 -14.34 -3.89
CA THR A 15 8.81 -15.35 -4.88
C THR A 15 7.89 -14.72 -5.91
N LYS A 16 8.25 -14.77 -7.20
CA LYS A 16 7.37 -14.22 -8.26
C LYS A 16 5.98 -14.84 -8.17
N ILE A 17 4.95 -13.99 -8.23
CA ILE A 17 3.55 -14.38 -8.21
C ILE A 17 3.19 -14.93 -9.60
N PRO A 18 2.89 -16.23 -9.75
CA PRO A 18 2.67 -16.83 -11.06
C PRO A 18 1.27 -16.57 -11.62
N GLU A 19 0.27 -16.37 -10.76
CA GLU A 19 -1.11 -16.15 -11.19
C GLU A 19 -1.35 -14.71 -11.66
N ALA A 20 -1.69 -14.55 -12.95
CA ALA A 20 -2.00 -13.24 -13.53
C ALA A 20 -3.14 -12.51 -12.79
N ARG A 21 -4.13 -13.26 -12.29
CA ARG A 21 -5.25 -12.69 -11.53
C ARG A 21 -4.81 -12.02 -10.22
N GLU A 22 -3.82 -12.60 -9.53
CA GLU A 22 -3.34 -12.06 -8.25
C GLU A 22 -2.45 -10.84 -8.49
N ARG A 23 -1.65 -10.86 -9.57
CA ARG A 23 -0.92 -9.68 -10.02
C ARG A 23 -1.86 -8.54 -10.39
N LYS A 24 -2.97 -8.83 -11.10
CA LYS A 24 -3.93 -7.80 -11.50
C LYS A 24 -4.61 -7.16 -10.28
N LYS A 25 -5.00 -7.96 -9.28
CA LYS A 25 -5.53 -7.46 -8.00
C LYS A 25 -4.56 -6.54 -7.26
N LEU A 26 -3.26 -6.81 -7.36
CA LEU A 26 -2.22 -5.96 -6.79
C LEU A 26 -2.05 -4.69 -7.61
N ASP A 27 -1.96 -4.78 -8.92
CA ASP A 27 -1.81 -3.62 -9.81
C ASP A 27 -2.98 -2.63 -9.68
N ASP A 28 -4.22 -3.12 -9.61
CA ASP A 28 -5.42 -2.26 -9.43
C ASP A 28 -5.39 -1.44 -8.13
N ARG A 29 -4.67 -1.92 -7.10
CA ARG A 29 -4.66 -1.34 -5.74
C ARG A 29 -3.35 -0.67 -5.37
N TRP A 30 -2.26 -1.16 -5.94
CA TRP A 30 -0.88 -0.79 -5.67
C TRP A 30 -0.05 -0.85 -6.98
N PRO A 31 -0.40 -0.02 -7.97
CA PRO A 31 0.29 0.01 -9.26
C PRO A 31 1.69 0.60 -9.12
N ASP A 32 2.60 0.14 -9.97
CA ASP A 32 3.87 0.83 -10.19
C ASP A 32 3.66 1.97 -11.19
N LEU A 33 3.61 3.21 -10.68
CA LEU A 33 3.42 4.41 -11.49
C LEU A 33 4.68 4.82 -12.27
N GLY A 34 5.82 4.17 -12.04
CA GLY A 34 7.07 4.42 -12.76
C GLY A 34 7.23 3.59 -14.03
N ASN A 35 6.38 2.59 -14.24
CA ASN A 35 6.45 1.67 -15.37
C ASN A 35 5.07 1.43 -16.00
N THR A 36 5.02 0.72 -17.13
CA THR A 36 3.75 0.29 -17.73
C THR A 36 3.16 -0.89 -16.98
N GLU A 37 1.83 -1.04 -17.00
CA GLU A 37 1.15 -2.22 -16.43
C GLU A 37 1.74 -3.52 -17.00
N GLU A 38 1.99 -3.60 -18.31
CA GLU A 38 2.60 -4.78 -18.94
C GLU A 38 3.96 -5.14 -18.31
N TYR A 39 4.82 -4.14 -18.11
CA TYR A 39 6.12 -4.33 -17.49
C TYR A 39 5.97 -4.76 -16.03
N SER A 40 5.13 -4.08 -15.26
CA SER A 40 4.87 -4.35 -13.85
C SER A 40 4.31 -5.75 -13.62
N MET A 41 3.36 -6.17 -14.46
CA MET A 41 2.75 -7.50 -14.42
C MET A 41 3.73 -8.62 -14.76
N LYS A 42 4.73 -8.36 -15.59
CA LYS A 42 5.75 -9.35 -16.00
C LYS A 42 6.92 -9.41 -15.02
N GLU A 43 7.47 -8.25 -14.69
CA GLU A 43 8.73 -8.15 -13.95
C GLU A 43 8.52 -8.07 -12.44
N GLN A 44 7.37 -7.54 -11.98
CA GLN A 44 6.98 -7.48 -10.56
C GLN A 44 7.98 -6.72 -9.69
N LYS A 45 8.85 -5.90 -10.30
CA LYS A 45 10.03 -5.29 -9.66
C LYS A 45 9.66 -4.39 -8.48
N PHE A 46 8.56 -3.67 -8.60
CA PHE A 46 8.04 -2.84 -7.53
C PHE A 46 7.62 -3.68 -6.31
N TRP A 47 6.82 -4.73 -6.52
CA TRP A 47 6.35 -5.59 -5.44
C TRP A 47 7.49 -6.43 -4.82
N GLU A 48 8.44 -6.88 -5.65
CA GLU A 48 9.68 -7.53 -5.23
C GLU A 48 10.47 -6.64 -4.27
N TYR A 49 10.70 -5.39 -4.65
CA TYR A 49 11.41 -4.42 -3.82
C TYR A 49 10.72 -4.17 -2.48
N GLU A 50 9.41 -3.90 -2.49
CA GLU A 50 8.63 -3.61 -1.29
C GLU A 50 8.58 -4.82 -0.34
N TYR A 51 8.41 -6.03 -0.87
CA TYR A 51 8.42 -7.23 -0.05
C TYR A 51 9.80 -7.52 0.54
N ASN A 52 10.86 -7.49 -0.27
CA ASN A 52 12.22 -7.75 0.21
C ASN A 52 12.63 -6.74 1.29
N LYS A 53 12.29 -5.46 1.11
CA LYS A 53 12.65 -4.40 2.05
C LYS A 53 11.78 -4.37 3.30
N HIS A 54 10.46 -4.54 3.17
CA HIS A 54 9.51 -4.32 4.27
C HIS A 54 8.74 -5.59 4.67
N GLY A 55 8.33 -6.42 3.71
CA GLY A 55 7.65 -7.69 3.98
C GLY A 55 8.51 -8.69 4.76
N THR A 56 9.81 -8.77 4.47
CA THR A 56 10.74 -9.67 5.18
C THR A 56 10.86 -9.38 6.68
N VAL A 57 10.54 -8.15 7.12
CA VAL A 57 10.54 -7.76 8.53
C VAL A 57 9.45 -8.49 9.30
N VAL A 58 8.31 -8.77 8.66
CA VAL A 58 7.12 -9.36 9.28
C VAL A 58 6.89 -10.82 8.90
N GLN A 59 7.83 -11.43 8.17
CA GLN A 59 7.69 -12.80 7.64
C GLN A 59 7.45 -13.88 8.70
N GLY A 60 7.86 -13.64 9.95
CA GLY A 60 7.60 -14.55 11.07
C GLY A 60 6.13 -14.57 11.52
N ARG A 61 5.31 -13.64 11.03
CA ARG A 61 3.87 -13.55 11.29
C ARG A 61 3.02 -13.63 10.02
N TYR A 62 3.52 -13.08 8.91
CA TYR A 62 2.81 -13.05 7.63
C TYR A 62 3.74 -13.52 6.54
N ASN A 63 3.43 -14.63 5.88
CA ASN A 63 4.13 -15.01 4.66
C ASN A 63 3.86 -13.98 3.53
N GLN A 64 4.52 -14.16 2.37
CA GLN A 64 4.39 -13.22 1.27
C GLN A 64 2.95 -13.00 0.81
N GLU A 65 2.19 -14.08 0.66
CA GLU A 65 0.80 -14.00 0.24
C GLU A 65 -0.05 -13.24 1.27
N GLU A 66 0.13 -13.55 2.56
CA GLU A 66 -0.57 -12.87 3.66
C GLU A 66 -0.21 -11.38 3.74
N TYR A 67 1.05 -11.02 3.50
CA TYR A 67 1.52 -9.63 3.46
C TYR A 67 0.78 -8.82 2.37
N PHE A 68 0.72 -9.35 1.15
CA PHE A 68 0.03 -8.70 0.04
C PHE A 68 -1.49 -8.68 0.25
N ASN A 69 -2.08 -9.79 0.73
CA ASN A 69 -3.50 -9.86 1.04
C ASN A 69 -3.92 -8.87 2.12
N LEU A 70 -3.13 -8.74 3.19
CA LEU A 70 -3.37 -7.74 4.23
C LEU A 70 -3.28 -6.32 3.65
N THR A 71 -2.29 -6.06 2.80
CA THR A 71 -2.15 -4.75 2.16
C THR A 71 -3.37 -4.40 1.30
N MET A 72 -3.84 -5.33 0.46
CA MET A 72 -5.05 -5.12 -0.34
C MET A 72 -6.29 -4.90 0.54
N LYS A 73 -6.46 -5.69 1.60
CA LYS A 73 -7.56 -5.51 2.56
C LYS A 73 -7.54 -4.13 3.22
N LEU A 74 -6.37 -3.63 3.60
CA LEU A 74 -6.23 -2.29 4.19
C LEU A 74 -6.55 -1.20 3.15
N LYS A 75 -6.09 -1.34 1.91
CA LYS A 75 -6.40 -0.42 0.82
C LYS A 75 -7.90 -0.35 0.52
N ASP A 76 -8.58 -1.50 0.49
CA ASP A 76 -10.02 -1.57 0.22
C ASP A 76 -10.87 -1.07 1.39
N LYS A 77 -10.36 -1.18 2.63
CA LYS A 77 -11.06 -0.75 3.84
C LYS A 77 -11.18 0.77 3.94
N PHE A 78 -10.22 1.53 3.42
CA PHE A 78 -10.15 2.98 3.58
C PHE A 78 -10.31 3.70 2.25
N ASP A 79 -11.51 4.20 1.97
CA ASP A 79 -11.73 5.16 0.89
C ASP A 79 -11.29 6.57 1.31
N ILE A 80 -9.98 6.78 1.24
CA ILE A 80 -9.34 8.05 1.60
C ILE A 80 -9.85 9.18 0.68
N LEU A 81 -10.03 8.92 -0.61
CA LEU A 81 -10.44 9.95 -1.56
C LEU A 81 -11.86 10.44 -1.25
N GLN A 82 -12.82 9.52 -1.12
CA GLN A 82 -14.20 9.87 -0.78
C GLN A 82 -14.28 10.60 0.56
N THR A 83 -13.50 10.16 1.55
CA THR A 83 -13.40 10.81 2.86
C THR A 83 -12.94 12.26 2.71
N LEU A 84 -11.87 12.50 1.95
CA LEU A 84 -11.34 13.83 1.71
C LEU A 84 -12.37 14.71 0.97
N GLN A 85 -13.02 14.17 -0.06
CA GLN A 85 -14.06 14.87 -0.81
C GLN A 85 -15.25 15.27 0.06
N ASN A 86 -15.71 14.39 0.97
CA ASN A 86 -16.77 14.68 1.93
C ASN A 86 -16.41 15.83 2.89
N HIS A 87 -15.11 16.12 3.06
CA HIS A 87 -14.60 17.26 3.84
C HIS A 87 -14.21 18.47 2.97
N GLY A 88 -14.65 18.51 1.70
CA GLY A 88 -14.35 19.58 0.75
C GLY A 88 -12.91 19.62 0.25
N ILE A 89 -12.15 18.54 0.46
CA ILE A 89 -10.78 18.38 -0.01
C ILE A 89 -10.84 17.65 -1.36
N ILE A 90 -10.92 18.43 -2.42
CA ILE A 90 -11.08 17.95 -3.79
C ILE A 90 -9.74 18.15 -4.52
N PRO A 91 -9.26 17.16 -5.30
CA PRO A 91 -8.09 17.33 -6.15
C PRO A 91 -8.16 18.60 -7.00
N GLY A 92 -7.05 19.31 -7.13
CA GLY A 92 -6.97 20.59 -7.85
C GLY A 92 -7.25 21.84 -7.00
N LEU A 93 -7.74 21.69 -5.76
CA LEU A 93 -7.94 22.81 -4.84
C LEU A 93 -6.89 22.83 -3.73
N THR A 94 -6.42 24.03 -3.37
CA THR A 94 -5.48 24.21 -2.26
C THR A 94 -6.20 24.10 -0.91
N ARG A 95 -5.66 23.26 -0.02
CA ARG A 95 -6.14 23.03 1.34
C ARG A 95 -4.96 22.97 2.32
N THR A 96 -5.23 23.23 3.60
CA THR A 96 -4.20 23.19 4.64
C THR A 96 -3.94 21.77 5.13
N ILE A 97 -2.70 21.47 5.55
CA ILE A 97 -2.33 20.18 6.17
C ILE A 97 -3.24 19.86 7.37
N LYS A 98 -3.68 20.89 8.12
CA LYS A 98 -4.62 20.73 9.25
C LYS A 98 -5.96 20.15 8.80
N GLN A 99 -6.49 20.58 7.66
CA GLN A 99 -7.75 20.07 7.11
C GLN A 99 -7.63 18.59 6.71
N PHE A 100 -6.56 18.22 6.00
CA PHE A 100 -6.27 16.81 5.70
C PHE A 100 -6.18 15.96 6.96
N GLY A 101 -5.42 16.42 7.96
CA GLY A 101 -5.27 15.70 9.23
C GLY A 101 -6.59 15.54 9.99
N ASN A 102 -7.50 16.50 9.93
CA ASN A 102 -8.82 16.40 10.56
C ASN A 102 -9.71 15.37 9.87
N ALA A 103 -9.81 15.42 8.53
CA ALA A 103 -10.60 14.48 7.75
C ALA A 103 -10.15 13.02 7.98
N LEU A 104 -8.83 12.79 7.93
CA LEU A 104 -8.26 11.45 8.15
C LEU A 104 -8.43 10.97 9.59
N ARG A 105 -8.35 11.85 10.60
CA ARG A 105 -8.63 11.48 11.99
C ARG A 105 -10.07 11.01 12.16
N GLN A 106 -11.02 11.66 11.50
CA GLN A 106 -12.44 11.28 11.60
C GLN A 106 -12.69 9.91 10.97
N LEU A 107 -12.08 9.65 9.81
CA LEU A 107 -12.08 8.32 9.20
C LEU A 107 -11.62 7.25 10.19
N LEU A 108 -10.43 7.43 10.78
CA LEU A 108 -9.84 6.44 11.68
C LEU A 108 -10.61 6.29 13.00
N LYS A 109 -11.25 7.35 13.51
CA LYS A 109 -12.04 7.33 14.75
C LYS A 109 -13.32 6.51 14.62
N CYS A 110 -14.04 6.62 13.50
CA CYS A 110 -15.26 5.85 13.25
C CYS A 110 -15.01 4.33 13.14
N PHE A 111 -13.75 3.89 13.02
CA PHE A 111 -13.39 2.48 12.93
C PHE A 111 -12.86 1.86 14.22
N LEU A 112 -12.54 2.67 15.24
CA LEU A 112 -12.06 2.19 16.54
C LEU A 112 -13.13 2.27 17.64
N ALA A 113 -14.33 2.76 17.29
CA ALA A 113 -15.53 2.76 18.13
C ALA A 113 -16.38 1.54 17.80
#